data_AF-A0A1G4TZN7-F1
#
_entry.id   AF-A0A1G4TZN7-F1
#
_cell.length_a   1.000
_cell.length_b   1.000
_cell.length_c   1.000
_cell.angle_alpha   90.00
_cell.angle_beta   90.00
_cell.angle_gamma   90.00
#
_symmetry.space_group_name_H-M   'P 1'
#
loop_
_entity.id
_entity.type
_entity.pdbx_description
1 polymer ?
#
loop_
_entity_poly.entity_id
_entity_poly.type
_entity_poly.pdbx_seq_one_letter_code
_entity_poly.pdbx_strand_id
1 'polypeptide(L)'
;MKYLKVDWKHSHPHEPLEIFMELDDANMEIRKVHIYPDGHRERADTLVPDKDTEVSYEPVPSLDEINSDTEFDGQVITKEEFEEAWNQTREQKGP
;
A
#
# COMPACT_ATOMS: atom_id res chain seq x y z
N MET A 1 -7.32 11.74 -7.54
CA MET A 1 -6.79 10.83 -6.49
C MET A 1 -7.73 9.65 -6.30
N LYS A 2 -7.17 8.44 -6.20
CA LYS A 2 -7.89 7.19 -5.94
C LYS A 2 -7.26 6.50 -4.74
N TYR A 3 -8.02 5.69 -4.03
CA TYR A 3 -7.53 4.93 -2.88
C TYR A 3 -7.86 3.46 -3.07
N LEU A 4 -6.85 2.61 -2.94
CA LEU A 4 -6.97 1.17 -3.11
C LEU A 4 -6.47 0.45 -1.86
N LYS A 5 -7.06 -0.72 -1.61
CA LYS A 5 -6.54 -1.75 -0.71
C LYS A 5 -6.36 -3.02 -1.50
N VAL A 6 -5.21 -3.68 -1.33
CA VAL A 6 -4.94 -5.01 -1.87
C VAL A 6 -4.60 -5.94 -0.72
N ASP A 7 -5.38 -7.01 -0.58
CA ASP A 7 -5.04 -8.12 0.30
C ASP A 7 -4.22 -9.15 -0.49
N TRP A 8 -2.97 -9.40 -0.08
CA TRP A 8 -2.06 -10.36 -0.70
C TRP A 8 -2.10 -11.69 0.06
N LYS A 9 -2.71 -12.69 -0.58
CA LYS A 9 -3.01 -14.01 -0.03
C LYS A 9 -1.79 -14.93 -0.16
N HIS A 10 -0.88 -14.83 0.80
CA HIS A 10 0.28 -15.73 0.89
C HIS A 10 0.59 -16.14 2.34
N SER A 11 1.63 -16.97 2.51
CA SER A 11 2.17 -17.36 3.82
C SER A 11 3.62 -16.91 4.06
N HIS A 12 4.15 -16.02 3.22
CA HIS A 12 5.49 -15.44 3.40
C HIS A 12 5.50 -14.50 4.64
N PRO A 13 6.39 -14.73 5.62
CA PRO A 13 6.38 -13.96 6.87
C PRO A 13 6.99 -12.55 6.75
N HIS A 14 7.71 -12.28 5.67
CA HIS A 14 8.41 -11.01 5.43
C HIS A 14 7.75 -10.13 4.38
N GLU A 15 6.64 -10.58 3.80
CA GLU A 15 5.86 -9.85 2.81
C GLU A 15 4.58 -9.31 3.45
N PRO A 16 4.06 -8.16 2.99
CA PRO A 16 2.86 -7.56 3.55
C PRO A 16 1.60 -8.36 3.17
N LEU A 17 0.67 -8.49 4.11
CA LEU A 17 -0.65 -9.07 3.86
C LEU A 17 -1.65 -8.06 3.32
N GLU A 18 -1.54 -6.79 3.75
CA GLU A 18 -2.43 -5.72 3.32
C GLU A 18 -1.59 -4.54 2.82
N ILE A 19 -1.93 -4.06 1.63
CA ILE A 19 -1.27 -2.93 0.97
C ILE A 19 -2.33 -1.86 0.69
N PHE A 20 -2.18 -0.70 1.31
CA PHE A 20 -3.03 0.46 1.07
C PHE A 20 -2.27 1.46 0.19
N MET A 21 -2.91 2.00 -0.83
CA MET A 21 -2.29 2.92 -1.78
C MET A 21 -3.18 4.14 -2.02
N GLU A 22 -2.58 5.32 -1.96
CA GLU A 22 -3.14 6.54 -2.54
C GLU A 22 -2.49 6.79 -3.89
N LEU A 23 -3.30 6.89 -4.93
CA LEU A 23 -2.86 7.05 -6.31
C LEU A 23 -3.25 8.43 -6.86
N ASP A 24 -2.40 8.97 -7.73
CA ASP A 24 -2.73 10.14 -8.53
C ASP A 24 -3.65 9.79 -9.73
N ASP A 25 -3.92 10.77 -10.58
CA ASP A 25 -4.80 10.59 -11.74
C ASP A 25 -4.14 9.76 -12.87
N ALA A 26 -2.83 9.54 -12.80
CA ALA A 26 -2.05 8.66 -13.67
C ALA A 26 -1.85 7.25 -13.08
N ASN A 27 -2.54 6.92 -11.97
CA ASN A 27 -2.38 5.69 -11.18
C ASN A 27 -0.98 5.52 -10.57
N MET A 28 -0.20 6.59 -10.42
CA MET A 28 1.08 6.55 -9.73
C MET A 28 0.87 6.58 -8.22
N GLU A 29 1.65 5.81 -7.47
CA GLU A 29 1.62 5.82 -6.01
C GLU A 29 2.15 7.15 -5.45
N ILE A 30 1.32 7.82 -4.65
CA ILE A 30 1.69 9.04 -3.91
C ILE A 30 2.09 8.67 -2.48
N ARG A 31 1.29 7.80 -1.85
CA ARG A 31 1.47 7.29 -0.50
C ARG A 31 1.08 5.82 -0.45
N LYS A 32 1.74 5.05 0.41
CA LYS A 32 1.41 3.65 0.65
C LYS A 32 1.56 3.23 2.10
N VAL A 33 0.83 2.21 2.51
CA VAL A 33 0.95 1.54 3.81
C VAL A 33 1.01 0.03 3.60
N HIS A 34 1.99 -0.62 4.20
CA HIS A 34 2.12 -2.06 4.30
C HIS A 34 1.75 -2.52 5.71
N ILE A 35 0.99 -3.60 5.81
CA ILE A 35 0.72 -4.30 7.08
C ILE A 35 1.22 -5.74 6.95
N TYR A 36 2.10 -6.14 7.87
CA TYR A 36 2.77 -7.43 7.87
C TYR A 36 2.06 -8.46 8.77
N PRO A 37 2.32 -9.78 8.58
CA PRO A 37 1.68 -10.84 9.37
C PRO A 37 1.83 -10.75 10.89
N ASP A 38 2.90 -10.12 11.37
CA ASP A 38 3.17 -9.89 12.80
C ASP A 38 2.51 -8.63 13.35
N GLY A 39 1.76 -7.90 12.51
CA GLY A 39 1.11 -6.63 12.84
C GLY A 39 2.04 -5.41 12.73
N HIS A 40 3.30 -5.60 12.32
CA HIS A 40 4.19 -4.50 11.95
C HIS A 40 3.61 -3.72 10.78
N ARG A 41 3.89 -2.42 10.74
CA ARG A 41 3.36 -1.52 9.72
C ARG A 41 4.42 -0.55 9.25
N GLU A 42 4.46 -0.35 7.94
CA GLU A 42 5.35 0.58 7.28
C GLU A 42 4.56 1.47 6.35
N ARG A 43 5.02 2.70 6.17
CA ARG A 43 4.42 3.66 5.24
C ARG A 43 5.50 4.39 4.47
N ALA A 44 5.19 4.77 3.24
CA ALA A 44 6.05 5.62 2.43
C ALA A 44 5.23 6.64 1.65
N ASP A 45 5.89 7.74 1.30
CA ASP A 45 5.34 8.74 0.41
C ASP A 45 6.40 9.24 -0.58
N THR A 46 5.93 9.95 -1.60
CA THR A 46 6.79 10.57 -2.63
C THR A 46 7.70 11.69 -2.11
N LEU A 47 7.48 12.21 -0.90
CA LEU A 47 8.26 13.32 -0.34
C LEU A 47 9.48 12.82 0.43
N VAL A 48 9.38 11.63 1.03
CA VAL A 48 10.43 11.00 1.82
C VAL A 48 10.59 9.54 1.40
N PRO A 49 11.59 9.21 0.56
CA PRO A 49 11.93 7.82 0.32
C PRO A 49 12.39 7.18 1.64
N ASP A 50 11.61 6.21 2.10
CA ASP A 50 11.91 5.41 3.29
C ASP A 50 12.85 4.26 2.93
N LYS A 51 13.56 3.70 3.91
CA LYS A 51 14.49 2.59 3.68
C LYS A 51 13.80 1.24 3.60
N ASP A 52 12.70 1.09 4.34
CA ASP A 52 12.05 -0.21 4.53
C ASP A 52 10.91 -0.44 3.52
N THR A 53 10.28 0.64 3.04
CA THR A 53 9.26 0.56 2.00
C THR A 53 9.28 1.80 1.09
N GLU A 54 9.07 1.64 -0.22
CA GLU A 54 9.13 2.75 -1.21
C GLU A 54 7.93 2.75 -2.17
N VAL A 55 7.45 3.93 -2.56
CA VAL A 55 6.41 4.03 -3.59
C VAL A 55 6.90 3.50 -4.94
N SER A 56 6.01 2.85 -5.69
CA SER A 56 6.28 2.34 -7.03
C SER A 56 6.63 3.48 -8.00
N TYR A 57 7.64 3.24 -8.83
CA TYR A 57 7.99 4.11 -9.97
C TYR A 57 7.19 3.82 -11.24
N GLU A 58 6.33 2.80 -11.19
CA GLU A 58 5.43 2.40 -12.27
C GLU A 58 3.97 2.59 -11.84
N PRO A 59 3.05 2.88 -12.78
CA PRO A 59 1.64 3.00 -12.47
C PRO A 59 1.09 1.69 -11.94
N VAL A 60 0.26 1.77 -10.90
CA VAL A 60 -0.42 0.61 -10.34
C VAL A 60 -1.40 0.05 -11.39
N PRO A 61 -1.40 -1.28 -11.62
CA PRO A 61 -2.33 -1.92 -12.53
C PRO A 61 -3.79 -1.63 -12.16
N SER A 62 -4.69 -1.82 -13.11
CA SER A 62 -6.12 -1.71 -12.82
C SER A 62 -6.58 -2.78 -11.83
N LEU A 63 -7.70 -2.54 -11.13
CA LEU A 63 -8.25 -3.55 -10.21
C LEU A 63 -8.61 -4.86 -10.91
N ASP A 64 -9.08 -4.80 -12.16
CA ASP A 64 -9.37 -6.02 -12.94
C ASP A 64 -8.10 -6.84 -13.22
N GLU A 65 -6.97 -6.17 -13.48
CA GLU A 65 -5.67 -6.83 -13.67
C GLU A 65 -5.15 -7.40 -12.36
N ILE A 66 -5.19 -6.63 -11.26
CA ILE A 66 -4.81 -7.10 -9.91
C ILE A 66 -5.62 -8.35 -9.54
N ASN A 67 -6.95 -8.28 -9.69
CA ASN A 67 -7.88 -9.35 -9.32
C ASN A 67 -7.89 -10.54 -10.29
N SER A 68 -7.20 -10.43 -11.43
CA SER A 68 -7.02 -11.56 -12.34
C SER A 68 -6.06 -12.62 -11.77
N ASP A 69 -5.20 -12.21 -10.84
CA ASP A 69 -4.32 -13.09 -10.09
C ASP A 69 -4.96 -13.46 -8.75
N THR A 70 -5.08 -14.77 -8.51
CA THR A 70 -5.75 -15.32 -7.32
C THR A 70 -5.01 -15.05 -6.01
N GLU A 71 -3.73 -14.66 -6.08
CA GLU A 71 -2.97 -14.24 -4.90
C GLU A 71 -3.42 -12.86 -4.40
N PHE A 72 -4.12 -12.06 -5.20
CA PHE A 72 -4.53 -10.70 -4.82
C PHE A 72 -6.04 -10.54 -4.68
N ASP A 73 -6.45 -9.61 -3.82
CA ASP A 73 -7.83 -9.14 -3.65
C ASP A 73 -7.84 -7.63 -3.48
N GLY A 74 -7.95 -6.94 -4.61
CA GLY A 74 -7.94 -5.50 -4.74
C GLY A 74 -9.36 -4.92 -4.68
N GLN A 75 -9.51 -3.84 -3.92
CA GLN A 75 -10.74 -3.07 -3.81
C GLN A 75 -10.48 -1.56 -3.73
N VAL A 76 -11.44 -0.77 -4.22
CA VAL A 76 -11.46 0.67 -3.98
C VAL A 76 -11.87 0.89 -2.53
N ILE A 77 -11.12 1.72 -1.82
CA ILE A 77 -11.44 2.15 -0.46
C ILE A 77 -11.75 3.65 -0.44
N THR A 78 -12.29 4.10 0.69
CA THR A 78 -12.48 5.52 0.95
C THR A 78 -11.16 6.19 1.33
N LYS A 79 -11.12 7.52 1.19
CA LYS A 79 -9.99 8.30 1.70
C LYS A 79 -9.85 8.13 3.21
N GLU A 80 -10.98 8.11 3.92
CA GLU A 80 -11.02 8.00 5.37
C GLU A 80 -10.39 6.70 5.87
N GLU A 81 -10.69 5.57 5.22
CA GLU A 81 -10.05 4.27 5.52
C GLU A 81 -8.53 4.30 5.27
N PHE A 82 -8.10 4.91 4.16
CA PHE A 82 -6.67 5.08 3.88
C PHE A 82 -5.99 5.93 4.96
N GLU A 83 -6.55 7.08 5.30
CA GLU A 83 -5.98 7.98 6.31
C GLU A 83 -5.96 7.34 7.70
N GLU A 84 -6.93 6.49 8.03
CA GLU A 84 -6.91 5.72 9.27
C GLU A 84 -5.69 4.78 9.30
N ALA A 85 -5.47 3.99 8.25
CA ALA A 85 -4.29 3.11 8.15
C ALA A 85 -2.98 3.93 8.18
N TRP A 86 -2.93 5.04 7.44
CA TRP A 86 -1.78 5.94 7.38
C TRP A 86 -1.42 6.50 8.76
N ASN A 87 -2.40 7.00 9.51
CA ASN A 87 -2.18 7.64 10.82
C ASN A 87 -1.89 6.63 11.94
N GLN A 88 -2.35 5.38 11.80
CA GLN A 88 -1.99 4.29 12.71
C GLN A 88 -0.55 3.82 12.51
N THR A 89 0.01 4.04 11.32
CA THR A 89 1.39 3.68 10.99
C THR A 89 2.33 4.82 11.35
N ARG A 90 3.38 4.51 12.13
CA ARG A 90 4.35 5.53 12.54
C ARG A 90 5.19 5.94 11.33
N GLU A 91 5.47 7.23 11.25
CA GLU A 91 6.51 7.80 10.38
C GLU A 91 7.83 7.07 10.68
N GLN A 92 8.41 6.33 9.73
CA GLN A 92 9.77 5.83 9.98
C GLN A 92 10.70 7.02 9.75
N LYS A 93 11.36 7.44 10.83
CA LYS A 93 12.39 8.45 10.75
C LYS A 93 13.69 7.71 10.46
N GLY A 94 14.28 7.98 9.30
CA GLY A 94 15.66 7.61 9.04
C GLY A 94 16.56 8.09 10.20
N PRO A 95 17.66 7.37 10.49
CA PRO A 95 18.56 7.66 11.60
C PRO A 95 19.16 9.07 11.56
#